data_AF-A0A7C1TEB8-F1
#
_entry.id   AF-A0A7C1TEB8-F1
#
_cell.length_a   1.000
_cell.length_b   1.000
_cell.length_c   1.000
_cell.angle_alpha   90.00
_cell.angle_beta   90.00
_cell.angle_gamma   90.00
#
_symmetry.space_group_name_H-M   'P 1'
#
loop_
_entity.id
_entity.type
_entity.pdbx_description
1 polymer ?
#
loop_
_entity_poly.entity_id
_entity_poly.type
_entity_poly.pdbx_seq_one_letter_code
_entity_poly.pdbx_strand_id
1 'polypeptide(L)'
;MNHHDDILDLADRCVKCGLCLPQCPTYHLSRNENESPRGRIALIQALACNQLEATDETLYQHLDNCLLCRRCERICPSGVEYGHIMNMARQDINQVRPAFR
;
A
#
# COMPACT_ATOMS: atom_id res chain seq x y z
N MET A 1 9.88 -17.27 -8.47
CA MET A 1 8.92 -16.24 -8.07
C MET A 1 9.72 -14.96 -7.94
N ASN A 2 9.34 -13.91 -8.66
CA ASN A 2 10.04 -12.63 -8.59
C ASN A 2 9.39 -11.77 -7.51
N HIS A 3 10.11 -10.77 -6.96
CA HIS A 3 9.63 -9.92 -5.86
C HIS A 3 8.22 -9.33 -6.10
N HIS A 4 7.94 -8.91 -7.34
CA HIS A 4 6.63 -8.38 -7.72
C HIS A 4 5.51 -9.43 -7.69
N ASP A 5 5.79 -10.69 -8.02
CA ASP A 5 4.80 -11.78 -7.96
C ASP A 5 4.38 -12.03 -6.50
N ASP A 6 5.35 -12.00 -5.58
CA ASP A 6 5.10 -12.16 -4.14
C ASP A 6 4.24 -11.02 -3.57
N ILE A 7 4.45 -9.78 -4.04
CA ILE A 7 3.59 -8.63 -3.69
C ILE A 7 2.16 -8.86 -4.16
N LEU A 8 1.98 -9.28 -5.42
CA LEU A 8 0.66 -9.46 -6.03
C LEU A 8 -0.14 -10.57 -5.32
N ASP A 9 0.48 -11.71 -5.02
CA ASP A 9 -0.17 -12.82 -4.31
C ASP A 9 -0.75 -12.39 -2.94
N LEU A 10 -0.06 -11.49 -2.24
CA LEU A 10 -0.54 -10.94 -0.97
C LEU A 10 -1.58 -9.84 -1.17
N ALA A 11 -1.36 -8.96 -2.14
CA ALA A 11 -2.25 -7.84 -2.43
C ALA A 11 -3.61 -8.27 -2.99
N ASP A 12 -3.65 -9.33 -3.80
CA ASP A 12 -4.85 -9.84 -4.46
C ASP A 12 -5.83 -10.50 -3.50
N ARG A 13 -5.43 -10.79 -2.26
CA ARG A 13 -6.34 -11.13 -1.16
C ARG A 13 -7.31 -10.00 -0.83
N CYS A 14 -6.99 -8.75 -1.19
CA CYS A 14 -7.85 -7.60 -0.98
C CYS A 14 -9.02 -7.59 -1.96
N VAL A 15 -10.21 -7.95 -1.48
CA VAL A 15 -11.46 -7.90 -2.25
C VAL A 15 -12.08 -6.49 -2.33
N LYS A 16 -11.32 -5.45 -1.95
CA LYS A 16 -11.70 -4.03 -1.98
C LYS A 16 -13.03 -3.67 -1.25
N CYS A 17 -13.44 -4.46 -0.25
CA CYS A 17 -14.73 -4.30 0.46
C CYS A 17 -14.90 -2.99 1.26
N GLY A 18 -13.81 -2.28 1.60
CA GLY A 18 -13.88 -0.99 2.29
C GLY A 18 -13.97 -1.03 3.82
N LEU A 19 -13.99 -2.21 4.46
CA LEU A 19 -14.02 -2.30 5.94
C LEU A 19 -12.81 -1.66 6.64
N CYS A 20 -11.70 -1.55 5.92
CA CYS A 20 -10.47 -0.91 6.41
C CYS A 20 -10.52 0.63 6.43
N LEU A 21 -11.44 1.25 5.67
CA LEU A 21 -11.52 2.71 5.53
C LEU A 21 -11.71 3.44 6.87
N PRO A 22 -12.73 3.13 7.69
CA PRO A 22 -12.94 3.82 8.97
C PRO A 22 -11.84 3.56 10.00
N GLN A 23 -10.99 2.55 9.77
CA GLN A 23 -9.91 2.17 10.69
C GLN A 23 -8.61 2.94 10.43
N CYS A 24 -8.50 3.59 9.27
CA CYS A 24 -7.28 4.25 8.84
C CYS A 24 -7.28 5.74 9.21
N PRO A 25 -6.35 6.20 10.07
CA PRO A 25 -6.34 7.59 10.52
C PRO A 25 -6.03 8.60 9.40
N THR A 26 -5.16 8.24 8.46
CA THR A 26 -4.78 9.12 7.33
C THR A 26 -5.96 9.33 6.39
N TYR A 27 -6.70 8.26 6.08
CA TYR A 27 -7.94 8.35 5.30
C TYR A 27 -9.03 9.12 6.04
N HIS A 28 -9.17 8.92 7.34
CA HIS A 28 -10.16 9.65 8.14
C HIS A 28 -9.95 11.16 8.06
N LEU A 29 -8.69 11.60 8.06
CA LEU A 29 -8.32 13.01 7.91
C LEU A 29 -8.48 13.52 6.47
N SER A 30 -7.93 12.80 5.50
CA SER A 30 -7.83 13.30 4.12
C SER A 30 -9.08 13.08 3.28
N ARG A 31 -9.87 12.03 3.59
CA ARG A 31 -10.95 11.48 2.76
C ARG A 31 -10.54 11.14 1.31
N ASN A 32 -9.24 11.10 1.04
CA ASN A 32 -8.68 10.71 -0.25
C ASN A 32 -8.54 9.18 -0.27
N GLU A 33 -9.18 8.52 -1.23
CA GLU A 33 -9.14 7.06 -1.36
C GLU A 33 -7.72 6.51 -1.46
N ASN A 34 -6.79 7.24 -2.09
CA ASN A 34 -5.37 6.88 -2.20
C ASN A 34 -4.65 6.83 -0.84
N GLU A 35 -5.20 7.52 0.18
CA GLU A 35 -4.70 7.50 1.56
C GLU A 35 -5.34 6.39 2.41
N SER A 36 -6.23 5.60 1.82
CA SER A 36 -6.84 4.46 2.49
C SER A 36 -5.99 3.18 2.38
N PRO A 37 -6.20 2.19 3.26
CA PRO A 37 -5.46 0.94 3.17
C PRO A 37 -5.73 0.22 1.84
N ARG A 38 -7.00 0.10 1.41
CA ARG A 38 -7.32 -0.55 0.13
C ARG A 38 -6.86 0.25 -1.09
N GLY A 39 -6.87 1.58 -1.01
CA GLY A 39 -6.35 2.45 -2.07
C GLY A 39 -4.84 2.29 -2.24
N ARG A 40 -4.09 2.30 -1.12
CA ARG A 40 -2.65 2.01 -1.17
C ARG A 40 -2.34 0.61 -1.69
N ILE A 41 -3.14 -0.40 -1.35
CA ILE A 41 -2.99 -1.73 -1.97
C ILE A 41 -3.18 -1.63 -3.50
N ALA A 42 -4.19 -0.90 -3.97
CA ALA A 42 -4.40 -0.73 -5.41
C ALA A 42 -3.22 0.00 -6.10
N LEU A 43 -2.64 1.00 -5.45
CA LEU A 43 -1.44 1.69 -5.94
C LEU A 43 -0.23 0.75 -5.99
N ILE A 44 -0.05 -0.09 -4.97
CA ILE A 44 1.03 -1.10 -4.91
C ILE A 44 0.83 -2.18 -5.98
N GLN A 45 -0.40 -2.64 -6.24
CA GLN A 45 -0.71 -3.55 -7.35
C GLN A 45 -0.34 -2.91 -8.69
N ALA A 46 -0.68 -1.64 -8.89
CA ALA A 46 -0.33 -0.92 -10.12
C ALA A 46 1.19 -0.76 -10.28
N LEU A 47 1.93 -0.51 -9.20
CA LEU A 47 3.40 -0.50 -9.21
C LEU A 47 3.96 -1.87 -9.60
N ALA A 48 3.53 -2.95 -8.95
CA ALA A 48 4.01 -4.31 -9.23
C ALA A 48 3.67 -4.78 -10.67
N CYS A 49 2.56 -4.29 -11.23
CA CYS A 49 2.16 -4.52 -12.62
C CYS A 49 2.85 -3.58 -13.64
N ASN A 50 3.81 -2.75 -13.23
CA ASN A 50 4.48 -1.73 -14.07
C ASN A 50 3.50 -0.75 -14.74
N GLN A 51 2.37 -0.45 -14.09
CA GLN A 51 1.41 0.58 -14.52
C GLN A 51 1.71 1.94 -13.89
N LEU A 52 2.43 1.94 -12.76
CA LEU A 52 3.00 3.13 -12.13
C LEU A 52 4.51 2.94 -12.01
N GLU A 53 5.23 4.04 -12.13
CA GLU A 53 6.68 4.07 -11.99
C GLU A 53 7.09 4.27 -10.53
N ALA A 54 8.13 3.58 -10.08
CA ALA A 54 8.69 3.78 -8.73
C ALA A 54 9.23 5.20 -8.49
N THR A 55 9.48 5.96 -9.56
CA THR A 55 9.90 7.37 -9.52
C THR A 55 8.76 8.36 -9.32
N ASP A 56 7.50 7.91 -9.36
CA ASP A 56 6.32 8.78 -9.18
C ASP A 56 6.27 9.34 -7.74
N GLU A 57 6.39 10.67 -7.63
CA GLU A 57 6.38 11.38 -6.35
C GLU A 57 5.02 11.32 -5.64
N THR A 58 3.92 11.29 -6.40
CA THR A 58 2.56 11.19 -5.84
C THR A 58 2.34 9.81 -5.23
N LEU A 59 2.81 8.76 -5.93
CA LEU A 59 2.80 7.39 -5.39
C LEU A 59 3.59 7.31 -4.08
N TYR A 60 4.83 7.81 -4.08
CA TYR A 60 5.66 7.85 -2.89
C TYR A 60 4.94 8.54 -1.72
N GLN A 61 4.38 9.73 -1.95
CA GLN A 61 3.73 10.50 -0.89
C GLN A 61 2.55 9.74 -0.27
N HIS A 62 1.71 9.11 -1.10
CA HIS A 62 0.61 8.29 -0.60
C HIS A 62 1.11 7.12 0.25
N LEU A 63 2.16 6.42 -0.17
CA LEU A 63 2.71 5.31 0.61
C LEU A 63 3.44 5.77 1.87
N ASP A 64 4.17 6.89 1.82
CA ASP A 64 4.92 7.46 2.94
C ASP A 64 4.00 7.98 4.05
N ASN A 65 2.86 8.58 3.69
CA ASN A 65 1.82 8.98 4.62
C ASN A 65 1.28 7.83 5.48
N CYS A 66 1.47 6.56 5.07
CA CYS A 66 1.07 5.42 5.88
C CYS A 66 1.89 5.34 7.18
N LEU A 67 1.19 5.49 8.31
CA LEU A 67 1.79 5.37 9.65
C LEU A 67 2.17 3.93 10.07
N LEU A 68 1.93 2.95 9.21
CA LEU A 68 2.12 1.52 9.48
C LEU A 68 1.49 1.03 10.81
N CYS A 69 0.39 1.65 11.24
CA CYS A 69 -0.28 1.32 12.51
C CYS A 69 -1.03 -0.02 12.53
N ARG A 70 -1.19 -0.67 11.36
CA ARG A 70 -1.79 -2.00 11.14
C ARG A 70 -3.22 -2.20 11.67
N ARG A 71 -3.96 -1.12 11.99
CA ARG A 71 -5.39 -1.20 12.35
C ARG A 71 -6.25 -1.83 11.25
N CYS A 72 -5.88 -1.62 9.99
CA CYS A 72 -6.55 -2.19 8.82
C CYS A 72 -6.50 -3.72 8.77
N GLU A 73 -5.41 -4.35 9.24
CA GLU A 73 -5.29 -5.81 9.24
C GLU A 73 -6.24 -6.45 10.24
N ARG A 74 -6.36 -5.87 11.45
CA ARG A 74 -7.22 -6.42 12.51
C ARG A 74 -8.69 -6.54 12.13
N ILE A 75 -9.16 -5.69 11.21
CA ILE A 75 -10.55 -5.69 10.74
C ILE A 75 -10.75 -6.46 9.43
N CYS A 76 -9.66 -6.88 8.77
CA CYS A 76 -9.73 -7.44 7.42
C CYS A 76 -10.22 -8.90 7.47
N PRO A 77 -11.40 -9.22 6.92
CA PRO A 77 -11.89 -10.60 6.91
C PRO A 77 -11.09 -11.49 5.96
N SER A 78 -10.44 -10.90 4.95
CA SER A 78 -9.62 -11.61 3.97
C SER A 78 -8.19 -11.90 4.45
N GLY A 79 -7.82 -11.47 5.66
CA GLY A 79 -6.49 -11.72 6.21
C GLY A 79 -5.35 -11.10 5.39
N VAL A 80 -5.56 -9.91 4.82
CA VAL A 80 -4.53 -9.20 4.05
C VAL A 80 -3.37 -8.82 4.97
N GLU A 81 -2.15 -9.21 4.59
CA GLU A 81 -0.91 -8.95 5.32
C GLU A 81 -0.36 -7.56 4.98
N TYR A 82 -1.15 -6.52 5.27
CA TYR A 82 -0.94 -5.14 4.83
C TYR A 82 0.46 -4.58 5.11
N GLY A 83 0.99 -4.80 6.31
CA GLY A 83 2.30 -4.33 6.72
C GLY A 83 3.43 -5.01 5.94
N HIS A 84 3.26 -6.28 5.57
CA HIS A 84 4.22 -6.98 4.73
C HIS A 84 4.24 -6.38 3.32
N ILE A 85 3.06 -6.22 2.72
CA ILE A 85 2.89 -5.58 1.39
C ILE A 85 3.48 -4.17 1.39
N MET A 86 3.19 -3.35 2.40
CA MET A 86 3.69 -1.97 2.50
C MET A 86 5.21 -1.91 2.65
N ASN A 87 5.81 -2.83 3.41
CA ASN A 87 7.26 -2.88 3.57
C ASN A 87 7.96 -3.25 2.26
N MET A 88 7.44 -4.24 1.53
CA MET A 88 7.97 -4.62 0.21
C MET A 88 7.88 -3.46 -0.78
N ALA A 89 6.70 -2.83 -0.92
CA ALA A 89 6.53 -1.70 -1.82
C ALA A 89 7.44 -0.51 -1.49
N ARG A 90 7.66 -0.21 -0.20
CA ARG A 90 8.61 0.82 0.22
C ARG A 90 10.05 0.44 -0.08
N GLN A 91 10.41 -0.84 -0.01
CA GLN A 91 11.74 -1.30 -0.42
C GLN A 91 11.97 -1.05 -1.91
N ASP A 92 10.99 -1.37 -2.76
CA ASP A 92 11.07 -1.09 -4.20
C ASP A 92 11.27 0.39 -4.50
N ILE A 93 10.49 1.26 -3.86
CA ILE A 93 10.64 2.71 -4.07
C ILE A 93 11.97 3.24 -3.53
N ASN A 94 12.42 2.76 -2.36
CA ASN A 94 13.66 3.23 -1.75
C ASN A 94 14.92 2.80 -2.52
N GLN A 95 14.86 1.74 -3.34
CA GLN A 95 15.96 1.37 -4.25
C GLN A 95 16.19 2.46 -5.31
N VAL A 96 15.14 3.17 -5.70
CA VAL A 96 15.18 4.21 -6.72
C VAL A 96 15.32 5.62 -6.10
N ARG A 97 14.80 5.81 -4.89
CA ARG A 97 14.82 7.07 -4.13
C ARG A 97 15.42 6.85 -2.73
N PRO A 98 16.75 6.94 -2.55
CA PRO A 98 17.36 6.78 -1.23
C PRO A 98 16.84 7.86 -0.26
N ALA A 99 16.44 7.44 0.94
CA ALA A 99 15.66 8.23 1.91
C ALA A 99 16.35 9.49 2.49
N PHE A 100 17.54 9.87 2.01
CA PHE A 100 18.23 11.09 2.42
C PHE A 100 19.09 11.60 1.24
N ARG A 101 18.58 12.60 0.52
CA ARG A 101 19.38 13.50 -0.32
C ARG A 101 18.88 14.93 -0.18
#